data_AF-A0A3B0TV49-F1
#
_entry.id   AF-A0A3B0TV49-F1
#
_cell.length_a   1.000
_cell.length_b   1.000
_cell.length_c   1.000
_cell.angle_alpha   90.00
_cell.angle_beta   90.00
_cell.angle_gamma   90.00
#
_symmetry.space_group_name_H-M   'P 1'
#
loop_
_entity.id
_entity.type
_entity.pdbx_description
1 polymer ?
#
loop_
_entity_poly.entity_id
_entity_poly.type
_entity_poly.pdbx_seq_one_letter_code
_entity_poly.pdbx_strand_id
1 'polypeptide(L)'
;MKKFIYLLPVLALFFTACDPMEDINAVLDAQEQVISGEATLTLSDDDYDALNLNYGNFSSIEDARTMIPGLLSDKFPVWGEGSLATVTFKWYNPMSTPSGYVYALSDAEHNAITGKTYGNFDKSYHIFNYLDATFPSPSEGEFHSLRYRFYAGGETTLTDGFLYKDGQWIRFVGFTPDEYKAMGESYPNFSSHDEAAIKIPLALPDIYKFNPKKAGDIVQAMYELYKGGGRTKSYVNNYIFDGTTWSKYNNVAVETIKFGHDGNVWVPDNTIK
;
A
#
# COMPACT_ATOMS: atom_id res chain seq x y z
N MET A 1 30.32 -1.16 110.27
CA MET A 1 30.81 -0.57 109.00
C MET A 1 29.83 -0.94 107.89
N LYS A 2 29.39 0.06 107.14
CA LYS A 2 28.28 0.05 106.16
C LYS A 2 28.49 -0.97 105.03
N LYS A 3 27.40 -1.60 104.54
CA LYS A 3 27.19 -1.87 103.10
C LYS A 3 25.69 -1.84 102.77
N PHE A 4 25.33 -0.91 101.89
CA PHE A 4 24.01 -0.77 101.26
C PHE A 4 23.93 -1.70 100.05
N ILE A 5 22.78 -2.35 99.82
CA ILE A 5 22.41 -2.88 98.51
C ILE A 5 20.96 -2.49 98.22
N TYR A 6 20.80 -1.56 97.29
CA TYR A 6 19.55 -1.18 96.62
C TYR A 6 19.20 -2.25 95.57
N LEU A 7 17.93 -2.65 95.47
CA LEU A 7 17.42 -3.52 94.41
C LEU A 7 16.33 -2.77 93.64
N LEU A 8 16.65 -2.41 92.39
CA LEU A 8 15.82 -1.74 91.39
C LEU A 8 14.72 -2.69 90.84
N PRO A 9 13.55 -2.18 90.43
CA PRO A 9 12.59 -2.96 89.66
C PRO A 9 13.03 -3.05 88.19
N VAL A 10 13.02 -4.26 87.63
CA VAL A 10 13.28 -4.52 86.20
C VAL A 10 11.98 -4.31 85.42
N LEU A 11 11.95 -3.31 84.56
CA LEU A 11 10.91 -3.11 83.55
C LEU A 11 11.25 -3.94 82.32
N ALA A 12 10.45 -4.97 82.03
CA ALA A 12 10.59 -5.78 80.83
C ALA A 12 9.97 -5.04 79.63
N LEU A 13 10.81 -4.48 78.74
CA LEU A 13 10.39 -4.03 77.42
C LEU A 13 10.42 -5.21 76.45
N PHE A 14 9.25 -5.62 75.96
CA PHE A 14 9.13 -6.48 74.79
C PHE A 14 9.43 -5.64 73.55
N PHE A 15 10.60 -5.84 72.96
CA PHE A 15 10.87 -5.37 71.60
C PHE A 15 10.25 -6.38 70.63
N THR A 16 9.06 -6.06 70.11
CA THR A 16 8.62 -6.66 68.85
C THR A 16 9.56 -6.14 67.77
N ALA A 17 10.50 -6.97 67.32
CA ALA A 17 11.24 -6.67 66.10
C ALA A 17 10.21 -6.66 64.97
N CYS A 18 9.79 -5.48 64.52
CA CYS A 18 9.26 -5.34 63.16
C CYS A 18 10.40 -5.77 62.25
N ASP A 19 10.20 -6.84 61.49
CA ASP A 19 11.18 -7.34 60.55
C ASP A 19 11.06 -6.49 59.28
N PRO A 20 11.82 -5.38 59.14
CA PRO A 20 11.58 -4.40 58.09
C PRO A 20 11.93 -4.99 56.72
N MET A 21 12.68 -6.08 56.71
CA MET A 21 13.06 -6.84 55.53
C MET A 21 11.88 -7.67 55.01
N GLU A 22 11.05 -8.22 55.88
CA GLU A 22 9.84 -8.95 55.49
C GLU A 22 8.82 -7.99 54.85
N ASP A 23 8.63 -6.81 55.43
CA ASP A 23 7.74 -5.77 54.87
C ASP A 23 8.26 -5.25 53.51
N ILE A 24 9.57 -5.05 53.36
CA ILE A 24 10.18 -4.63 52.08
C ILE A 24 10.07 -5.75 51.02
N ASN A 25 10.32 -7.00 51.40
CA ASN A 25 10.19 -8.14 50.49
C ASN A 25 8.73 -8.38 50.11
N ALA A 26 7.78 -8.21 51.04
CA ALA A 26 6.35 -8.30 50.74
C ALA A 26 5.89 -7.20 49.77
N VAL A 27 6.44 -5.98 49.88
CA VAL A 27 6.17 -4.89 48.93
C VAL A 27 6.80 -5.14 47.56
N LEU A 28 7.99 -5.75 47.51
CA LEU A 28 8.67 -6.11 46.26
C LEU A 28 8.01 -7.31 45.57
N ASP A 29 7.63 -8.34 46.32
CA ASP A 29 6.89 -9.51 45.82
C ASP A 29 5.44 -9.15 45.44
N ALA A 30 4.88 -8.08 46.01
CA ALA A 30 3.56 -7.54 45.63
C ALA A 30 3.61 -6.61 44.40
N GLN A 31 4.79 -6.20 43.93
CA GLN A 31 4.92 -5.58 42.61
C GLN A 31 4.98 -6.71 41.58
N GLU A 32 3.87 -6.96 40.88
CA GLU A 32 3.89 -7.82 39.71
C GLU A 32 4.96 -7.29 38.74
N GLN A 33 6.02 -8.08 38.56
CA GLN A 33 7.08 -7.74 37.62
C GLN A 33 6.53 -7.94 36.21
N VAL A 34 5.93 -6.88 35.66
CA VAL A 34 5.45 -6.86 34.28
C VAL A 34 6.66 -6.97 33.36
N ILE A 35 6.79 -8.11 32.70
CA ILE A 35 7.81 -8.28 31.66
C ILE A 35 7.33 -7.47 30.46
N SER A 36 8.06 -6.42 30.11
CA SER A 36 7.80 -5.60 28.92
C SER A 36 8.95 -5.71 27.93
N GLY A 37 8.63 -5.56 26.65
CA GLY A 37 9.60 -5.65 25.57
C GLY A 37 9.18 -4.89 24.32
N GLU A 38 10.14 -4.67 23.43
CA GLU A 38 9.89 -4.12 22.10
C GLU A 38 10.29 -5.14 21.03
N ALA A 39 9.42 -5.34 20.04
CA ALA A 39 9.68 -6.23 18.92
C ALA A 39 9.45 -5.53 17.57
N THR A 40 10.24 -5.90 16.56
CA THR A 40 9.97 -5.58 15.15
C THR A 40 9.84 -6.88 14.39
N LEU A 41 8.68 -7.12 13.78
CA LEU A 41 8.35 -8.34 13.07
C LEU A 41 8.00 -8.04 11.62
N THR A 42 8.43 -8.91 10.71
CA THR A 42 7.87 -9.00 9.35
C THR A 42 7.24 -10.37 9.22
N LEU A 43 5.93 -10.42 8.98
CA LEU A 43 5.20 -11.69 8.93
C LEU A 43 5.63 -12.52 7.71
N SER A 44 5.95 -13.78 8.00
CA SER A 44 6.29 -14.83 7.05
C SER A 44 5.06 -15.66 6.67
N ASP A 45 5.20 -16.54 5.68
CA ASP A 45 4.12 -17.45 5.26
C ASP A 45 3.62 -18.33 6.44
N ASP A 46 4.53 -18.82 7.28
CA ASP A 46 4.22 -19.57 8.51
C ASP A 46 3.35 -18.78 9.50
N ASP A 47 3.52 -17.46 9.57
CA ASP A 47 2.72 -16.59 10.46
C ASP A 47 1.28 -16.44 9.95
N TYR A 48 1.10 -16.36 8.63
CA TYR A 48 -0.26 -16.34 8.05
C TYR A 48 -0.92 -17.72 8.16
N ASP A 49 -0.16 -18.81 8.05
CA ASP A 49 -0.65 -20.17 8.25
C ASP A 49 -1.10 -20.40 9.70
N ALA A 50 -0.36 -19.88 10.69
CA ALA A 50 -0.76 -19.92 12.10
C ALA A 50 -2.08 -19.17 12.36
N LEU A 51 -2.37 -18.14 11.56
CA LEU A 51 -3.63 -17.40 11.56
C LEU A 51 -4.74 -18.09 10.77
N ASN A 52 -4.49 -19.29 10.21
CA ASN A 52 -5.40 -20.05 9.36
C ASN A 52 -5.90 -19.26 8.13
N LEU A 53 -5.04 -18.40 7.57
CA LEU A 53 -5.34 -17.67 6.35
C LEU A 53 -5.07 -18.56 5.12
N ASN A 54 -5.94 -18.46 4.12
CA ASN A 54 -5.80 -19.25 2.88
C ASN A 54 -4.68 -18.73 1.96
N TYR A 55 -4.19 -17.52 2.20
CA TYR A 55 -3.17 -16.85 1.42
C TYR A 55 -2.17 -16.19 2.38
N GLY A 56 -0.92 -16.01 1.94
CA GLY A 56 0.12 -15.29 2.67
C GLY A 56 -0.09 -13.76 2.71
N ASN A 57 -1.31 -13.31 3.01
CA ASN A 57 -1.71 -11.92 3.20
C ASN A 57 -3.08 -11.83 3.88
N PHE A 58 -3.36 -10.69 4.52
CA PHE A 58 -4.68 -10.35 5.04
C PHE A 58 -5.62 -9.84 3.94
N SER A 59 -6.93 -10.05 4.07
CA SER A 59 -7.90 -9.51 3.09
C SER A 59 -8.04 -7.99 3.16
N SER A 60 -7.73 -7.39 4.32
CA SER A 60 -7.72 -5.96 4.55
C SER A 60 -6.78 -5.59 5.70
N ILE A 61 -6.44 -4.30 5.80
CA ILE A 61 -5.70 -3.77 6.95
C ILE A 61 -6.50 -3.96 8.26
N GLU A 62 -7.83 -3.86 8.23
CA GLU A 62 -8.68 -4.06 9.42
C GLU A 62 -8.66 -5.51 9.92
N ASP A 63 -8.65 -6.48 9.00
CA ASP A 63 -8.47 -7.89 9.37
C ASP A 63 -7.12 -8.10 10.05
N ALA A 64 -6.05 -7.49 9.52
CA ALA A 64 -4.73 -7.54 10.14
C ALA A 64 -4.76 -6.97 11.56
N ARG A 65 -5.40 -5.81 11.78
CA ARG A 65 -5.54 -5.21 13.11
C ARG A 65 -6.31 -6.08 14.09
N THR A 66 -7.24 -6.89 13.61
CA THR A 66 -8.06 -7.78 14.44
C THR A 66 -7.34 -9.09 14.77
N MET A 67 -6.54 -9.62 13.84
CA MET A 67 -5.92 -10.95 13.96
C MET A 67 -4.50 -10.93 14.55
N ILE A 68 -3.71 -9.89 14.27
CA ILE A 68 -2.33 -9.77 14.76
C ILE A 68 -2.23 -9.77 16.30
N PRO A 69 -3.16 -9.16 17.07
CA PRO A 69 -3.12 -9.24 18.53
C PRO A 69 -3.05 -10.66 19.09
N GLY A 70 -3.82 -11.60 18.53
CA GLY A 70 -3.77 -13.01 18.93
C GLY A 70 -2.42 -13.65 18.63
N LEU A 71 -1.87 -13.40 17.43
CA LEU A 71 -0.54 -13.87 17.04
C LEU A 71 0.55 -13.34 17.97
N LEU A 72 0.47 -12.08 18.39
CA LEU A 72 1.42 -11.47 19.30
C LEU A 72 1.31 -12.07 20.72
N SER A 73 0.10 -12.36 21.20
CA SER A 73 -0.10 -13.07 22.47
C SER A 73 0.50 -14.48 22.44
N ASP A 74 0.38 -15.19 21.31
CA ASP A 74 0.97 -16.53 21.17
C ASP A 74 2.50 -16.48 21.09
N LYS A 75 3.07 -15.48 20.40
CA LYS A 75 4.53 -15.30 20.27
C LYS A 75 5.19 -14.75 21.53
N PHE A 76 4.49 -13.89 22.26
CA PHE A 76 4.99 -13.19 23.44
C PHE A 76 4.06 -13.39 24.65
N PRO A 77 3.87 -14.64 25.11
CA PRO A 77 2.84 -14.98 26.11
C PRO A 77 3.10 -14.42 27.51
N VAL A 78 4.32 -13.92 27.77
CA VAL A 78 4.71 -13.34 29.07
C VAL A 78 4.79 -11.81 29.03
N TRP A 79 4.57 -11.19 27.87
CA TRP A 79 4.68 -9.74 27.71
C TRP A 79 3.41 -9.05 28.18
N GLY A 80 3.56 -8.06 29.06
CA GLY A 80 2.47 -7.32 29.68
C GLY A 80 2.47 -5.83 29.31
N GLU A 81 1.81 -5.02 30.14
CA GLU A 81 1.62 -3.58 29.93
C GLU A 81 2.93 -2.87 29.54
N GLY A 82 2.83 -1.96 28.55
CA GLY A 82 3.98 -1.18 28.06
C GLY A 82 4.84 -1.90 27.02
N SER A 83 4.53 -3.15 26.67
CA SER A 83 5.17 -3.83 25.55
C SER A 83 4.74 -3.22 24.21
N LEU A 84 5.66 -3.19 23.24
CA LEU A 84 5.44 -2.65 21.90
C LEU A 84 5.84 -3.66 20.82
N ALA A 85 5.07 -3.72 19.74
CA ALA A 85 5.39 -4.53 18.57
C ALA A 85 5.15 -3.71 17.30
N THR A 86 6.19 -3.56 16.47
CA THR A 86 6.07 -3.00 15.12
C THR A 86 5.97 -4.17 14.14
N VAL A 87 4.82 -4.36 13.50
CA VAL A 87 4.53 -5.52 12.66
C VAL A 87 4.34 -5.08 11.21
N THR A 88 5.18 -5.62 10.34
CA THR A 88 5.08 -5.48 8.88
C THR A 88 4.40 -6.70 8.30
N PHE A 89 3.34 -6.50 7.52
CA PHE A 89 2.52 -7.57 6.97
C PHE A 89 2.05 -7.27 5.54
N LYS A 90 1.60 -8.31 4.84
CA LYS A 90 1.03 -8.25 3.50
C LYS A 90 -0.48 -8.18 3.60
N TRP A 91 -1.12 -7.39 2.73
CA TRP A 91 -2.58 -7.36 2.59
C TRP A 91 -3.00 -7.29 1.12
N TYR A 92 -4.19 -7.82 0.83
CA TYR A 92 -4.77 -7.85 -0.51
C TYR A 92 -5.28 -6.46 -0.90
N ASN A 93 -4.59 -5.82 -1.84
CA ASN A 93 -4.87 -4.48 -2.32
C ASN A 93 -5.01 -4.50 -3.86
N PRO A 94 -6.18 -4.93 -4.38
CA PRO A 94 -6.38 -5.04 -5.81
C PRO A 94 -6.46 -3.67 -6.48
N MET A 95 -5.70 -3.52 -7.56
CA MET A 95 -5.69 -2.31 -8.38
C MET A 95 -6.35 -2.58 -9.73
N SER A 96 -7.08 -1.59 -10.26
CA SER A 96 -7.81 -1.73 -11.52
C SER A 96 -6.85 -2.04 -12.68
N THR A 97 -7.25 -2.98 -13.54
CA THR A 97 -6.49 -3.42 -14.73
C THR A 97 -7.40 -3.50 -15.97
N PRO A 98 -8.10 -2.41 -16.33
CA PRO A 98 -9.05 -2.44 -17.43
C PRO A 98 -8.36 -2.70 -18.78
N SER A 99 -9.15 -3.18 -19.73
CA SER A 99 -8.69 -3.37 -21.11
C SER A 99 -9.81 -3.08 -22.10
N GLY A 100 -9.47 -2.52 -23.26
CA GLY A 100 -10.45 -2.04 -24.23
C GLY A 100 -9.85 -1.92 -25.62
N TYR A 101 -10.66 -2.17 -26.66
CA TYR A 101 -10.20 -1.93 -28.02
C TYR A 101 -9.97 -0.44 -28.24
N VAL A 102 -8.90 -0.11 -28.96
CA VAL A 102 -8.58 1.29 -29.27
C VAL A 102 -9.60 1.82 -30.27
N TYR A 103 -10.25 2.91 -29.91
CA TYR A 103 -11.07 3.72 -30.80
C TYR A 103 -10.28 4.96 -31.22
N ALA A 104 -10.06 5.14 -32.52
CA ALA A 104 -9.33 6.29 -33.05
C ALA A 104 -10.32 7.38 -33.46
N LEU A 105 -10.18 8.56 -32.83
CA LEU A 105 -11.02 9.71 -33.12
C LEU A 105 -10.72 10.25 -34.52
N SER A 106 -11.78 10.57 -35.24
CA SER A 106 -11.74 11.27 -36.52
C SER A 106 -11.53 12.77 -36.33
N ASP A 107 -11.08 13.46 -37.38
CA ASP A 107 -10.94 14.91 -37.41
C ASP A 107 -12.25 15.62 -37.06
N ALA A 108 -13.38 15.08 -37.54
CA ALA A 108 -14.70 15.62 -37.27
C ALA A 108 -15.05 15.57 -35.78
N GLU A 109 -14.72 14.48 -35.08
CA GLU A 109 -14.92 14.34 -33.63
C GLU A 109 -14.06 15.33 -32.84
N HIS A 110 -12.81 15.54 -33.23
CA HIS A 110 -11.99 16.58 -32.61
C HIS A 110 -12.60 17.96 -32.82
N ASN A 111 -12.92 18.29 -34.08
CA ASN A 111 -13.45 19.58 -34.48
C ASN A 111 -14.80 19.90 -33.81
N ALA A 112 -15.65 18.89 -33.58
CA ALA A 112 -16.91 19.04 -32.86
C ALA A 112 -16.72 19.52 -31.42
N ILE A 113 -15.62 19.10 -30.76
CA ILE A 113 -15.30 19.49 -29.39
C ILE A 113 -14.56 20.82 -29.34
N THR A 114 -13.63 21.05 -30.26
CA THR A 114 -12.80 22.27 -30.22
C THR A 114 -13.42 23.48 -30.91
N GLY A 115 -14.41 23.27 -31.79
CA GLY A 115 -14.95 24.30 -32.68
C GLY A 115 -13.95 24.77 -33.74
N LYS A 116 -12.94 23.94 -34.08
CA LYS A 116 -11.87 24.26 -35.02
C LYS A 116 -11.93 23.32 -36.23
N THR A 117 -10.97 23.44 -37.15
CA THR A 117 -10.89 22.61 -38.37
C THR A 117 -9.62 21.77 -38.47
N TYR A 118 -8.71 21.88 -37.50
CA TYR A 118 -7.38 21.24 -37.55
C TYR A 118 -7.41 19.73 -37.28
N GLY A 119 -8.50 19.19 -36.72
CA GLY A 119 -8.64 17.76 -36.47
C GLY A 119 -7.80 17.24 -35.29
N ASN A 120 -7.46 18.11 -34.33
CA ASN A 120 -6.67 17.75 -33.16
C ASN A 120 -7.17 18.49 -31.90
N PHE A 121 -6.87 17.93 -30.74
CA PHE A 121 -6.96 18.64 -29.46
C PHE A 121 -5.70 19.47 -29.20
N ASP A 122 -5.81 20.54 -28.42
CA ASP A 122 -4.68 21.40 -28.01
C ASP A 122 -4.80 21.86 -26.55
N LYS A 123 -5.78 21.31 -25.81
CA LYS A 123 -5.99 21.51 -24.38
C LYS A 123 -6.26 20.17 -23.73
N SER A 124 -5.65 19.95 -22.56
CA SER A 124 -5.77 18.68 -21.82
C SER A 124 -7.23 18.33 -21.46
N TYR A 125 -8.10 19.32 -21.29
CA TYR A 125 -9.51 19.09 -20.97
C TYR A 125 -10.37 18.71 -22.18
N HIS A 126 -9.90 18.87 -23.43
CA HIS A 126 -10.72 18.55 -24.62
C HIS A 126 -11.08 17.06 -24.71
N ILE A 127 -10.18 16.16 -24.30
CA ILE A 127 -10.49 14.72 -24.28
C ILE A 127 -11.59 14.38 -23.26
N PHE A 128 -11.64 15.09 -22.13
CA PHE A 128 -12.70 14.94 -21.15
C PHE A 128 -14.02 15.52 -21.66
N ASN A 129 -13.99 16.69 -22.33
CA ASN A 129 -15.17 17.22 -23.02
C ASN A 129 -15.71 16.24 -24.07
N TYR A 130 -14.83 15.53 -24.79
CA TYR A 130 -15.23 14.48 -25.72
C TYR A 130 -15.94 13.33 -25.01
N LEU A 131 -15.37 12.84 -23.90
CA LEU A 131 -15.98 11.78 -23.09
C LEU A 131 -17.36 12.20 -22.58
N ASP A 132 -17.51 13.39 -22.01
CA ASP A 132 -18.78 13.87 -21.47
C ASP A 132 -19.84 14.07 -22.55
N ALA A 133 -19.45 14.52 -23.75
CA ALA A 133 -20.34 14.68 -24.89
C ALA A 133 -20.78 13.33 -25.50
N THR A 134 -19.88 12.35 -25.52
CA THR A 134 -20.10 11.03 -26.15
C THR A 134 -20.80 10.06 -25.20
N PHE A 135 -20.48 10.15 -23.92
CA PHE A 135 -20.96 9.28 -22.84
C PHE A 135 -21.58 10.15 -21.72
N PRO A 136 -22.77 10.75 -21.92
CA PRO A 136 -23.37 11.67 -20.96
C PRO A 136 -23.93 10.99 -19.69
N SER A 137 -23.95 9.66 -19.65
CA SER A 137 -24.41 8.87 -18.49
C SER A 137 -23.59 7.57 -18.40
N PRO A 138 -22.28 7.67 -18.15
CA PRO A 138 -21.41 6.51 -18.12
C PRO A 138 -21.70 5.65 -16.89
N SER A 139 -21.49 4.35 -17.02
CA SER A 139 -21.65 3.40 -15.91
C SER A 139 -20.37 3.29 -15.09
N GLU A 140 -20.51 3.04 -13.78
CA GLU A 140 -19.36 2.73 -12.93
C GLU A 140 -18.55 1.55 -13.50
N GLY A 141 -17.24 1.73 -13.65
CA GLY A 141 -16.34 0.75 -14.25
C GLY A 141 -16.27 0.76 -15.78
N GLU A 142 -16.98 1.68 -16.46
CA GLU A 142 -16.94 1.82 -17.90
C GLU A 142 -15.55 2.28 -18.37
N PHE A 143 -14.96 1.56 -19.33
CA PHE A 143 -13.60 1.83 -19.81
C PHE A 143 -13.55 2.05 -21.32
N HIS A 144 -12.91 3.15 -21.74
CA HIS A 144 -12.65 3.48 -23.14
C HIS A 144 -11.16 3.67 -23.39
N SER A 145 -10.65 3.09 -24.47
CA SER A 145 -9.30 3.40 -24.96
C SER A 145 -9.41 4.27 -26.21
N LEU A 146 -8.92 5.50 -26.12
CA LEU A 146 -9.07 6.51 -27.15
C LEU A 146 -7.71 6.89 -27.73
N ARG A 147 -7.59 6.82 -29.06
CA ARG A 147 -6.47 7.36 -29.82
C ARG A 147 -6.87 8.68 -30.46
N TYR A 148 -6.10 9.73 -30.20
CA TYR A 148 -6.45 11.09 -30.61
C TYR A 148 -5.20 11.91 -30.92
N ARG A 149 -5.35 12.93 -31.77
CA ARG A 149 -4.25 13.84 -32.12
C ARG A 149 -4.22 15.01 -31.14
N PHE A 150 -3.03 15.37 -30.70
CA PHE A 150 -2.80 16.45 -29.74
C PHE A 150 -1.67 17.37 -30.19
N TYR A 151 -1.91 18.68 -30.12
CA TYR A 151 -0.94 19.72 -30.49
C TYR A 151 -0.43 20.47 -29.26
N ALA A 152 0.88 20.41 -29.06
CA ALA A 152 1.60 21.16 -28.01
C ALA A 152 2.96 21.65 -28.53
N GLY A 153 2.95 22.62 -29.45
CA GLY A 153 4.16 23.05 -30.16
C GLY A 153 4.59 22.09 -31.28
N GLY A 154 3.92 20.95 -31.40
CA GLY A 154 3.96 19.98 -32.49
C GLY A 154 2.79 19.00 -32.34
N GLU A 155 2.35 18.40 -33.44
CA GLU A 155 1.30 17.38 -33.40
C GLU A 155 1.89 16.03 -32.98
N THR A 156 1.19 15.36 -32.07
CA THR A 156 1.48 14.00 -31.59
C THR A 156 0.21 13.19 -31.60
N THR A 157 0.32 11.87 -31.74
CA THR A 157 -0.80 10.95 -31.53
C THR A 157 -0.65 10.31 -30.15
N LEU A 158 -1.67 10.45 -29.32
CA LEU A 158 -1.75 9.84 -28.00
C LEU A 158 -2.76 8.70 -28.04
N THR A 159 -2.52 7.64 -27.26
CA THR A 159 -3.52 6.63 -26.95
C THR A 159 -3.63 6.54 -25.44
N ASP A 160 -4.79 6.87 -24.88
CA ASP A 160 -5.02 6.81 -23.44
C ASP A 160 -6.28 6.01 -23.11
N GLY A 161 -6.33 5.52 -21.87
CA GLY A 161 -7.47 4.83 -21.29
C GLY A 161 -8.25 5.76 -20.38
N PHE A 162 -9.56 5.57 -20.28
CA PHE A 162 -10.45 6.36 -19.44
C PHE A 162 -11.43 5.41 -18.74
N LEU A 163 -11.32 5.30 -17.41
CA LEU A 163 -12.22 4.52 -16.57
C LEU A 163 -13.17 5.46 -15.83
N TYR A 164 -14.47 5.28 -15.96
CA TYR A 164 -15.42 5.99 -15.12
C TYR A 164 -15.47 5.33 -13.75
N LYS A 165 -15.11 6.08 -12.71
CA LYS A 165 -15.10 5.59 -11.33
C LYS A 165 -15.43 6.73 -10.37
N ASP A 166 -16.27 6.46 -9.38
CA ASP A 166 -16.61 7.42 -8.32
C ASP A 166 -17.11 8.78 -8.86
N GLY A 167 -17.87 8.75 -9.96
CA GLY A 167 -18.47 9.94 -10.57
C GLY A 167 -17.56 10.73 -11.53
N GLN A 168 -16.35 10.25 -11.82
CA GLN A 168 -15.37 10.94 -12.67
C GLN A 168 -14.61 10.00 -13.61
N TRP A 169 -14.09 10.55 -14.71
CA TRP A 169 -13.18 9.83 -15.62
C TRP A 169 -11.75 9.85 -15.08
N ILE A 170 -11.20 8.67 -14.80
CA ILE A 170 -9.80 8.45 -14.45
C ILE A 170 -9.02 8.13 -15.73
N ARG A 171 -8.01 8.95 -16.05
CA ARG A 171 -7.15 8.78 -17.23
C ARG A 171 -5.96 7.87 -16.93
N PHE A 172 -5.69 6.94 -17.83
CA PHE A 172 -4.52 6.07 -17.88
C PHE A 172 -3.68 6.48 -19.09
N VAL A 173 -2.49 7.01 -18.83
CA VAL A 173 -1.59 7.44 -19.90
C VAL A 173 -0.99 6.21 -20.58
N GLY A 174 -1.12 6.15 -21.91
CA GLY A 174 -0.44 5.13 -22.71
C GLY A 174 0.94 5.56 -23.16
N PHE A 175 1.76 4.58 -23.53
CA PHE A 175 3.07 4.86 -24.12
C PHE A 175 2.93 5.54 -25.48
N THR A 176 3.78 6.52 -25.70
CA THR A 176 3.96 7.19 -26.99
C THR A 176 4.66 6.28 -28.00
N PRO A 177 4.54 6.54 -29.31
CA PRO A 177 5.29 5.81 -30.32
C PRO A 177 6.81 5.82 -30.11
N ASP A 178 7.36 6.92 -29.60
CA ASP A 178 8.80 7.02 -29.31
C ASP A 178 9.21 6.18 -28.11
N GLU A 179 8.36 6.05 -27.09
CA GLU A 179 8.60 5.15 -25.95
C GLU A 179 8.55 3.69 -26.39
N TYR A 180 7.59 3.31 -27.25
CA TYR A 180 7.59 1.97 -27.87
C TYR A 180 8.86 1.71 -28.67
N LYS A 181 9.30 2.68 -29.46
CA LYS A 181 10.56 2.59 -30.22
C LYS A 181 11.77 2.46 -29.30
N ALA A 182 11.80 3.18 -28.17
CA ALA A 182 12.84 3.05 -27.16
C ALA A 182 12.85 1.66 -26.50
N MET A 183 11.67 1.03 -26.38
CA MET A 183 11.51 -0.37 -25.96
C MET A 183 11.85 -1.39 -27.06
N GLY A 184 12.27 -0.93 -28.25
CA GLY A 184 12.67 -1.76 -29.38
C GLY A 184 11.52 -2.21 -30.29
N GLU A 185 10.32 -1.63 -30.12
CA GLU A 185 9.19 -1.94 -30.99
C GLU A 185 9.26 -1.18 -32.32
N SER A 186 8.84 -1.84 -33.40
CA SER A 186 8.69 -1.20 -34.72
C SER A 186 7.32 -0.52 -34.91
N TYR A 187 6.35 -0.86 -34.06
CA TYR A 187 5.00 -0.31 -34.06
C TYR A 187 4.64 0.11 -32.62
N PRO A 188 3.66 1.00 -32.42
CA PRO A 188 3.25 1.41 -31.08
C PRO A 188 2.36 0.35 -30.40
N ASN A 189 2.86 -0.88 -30.28
CA ASN A 189 2.25 -2.01 -29.59
C ASN A 189 3.28 -3.12 -29.36
N PHE A 190 3.02 -4.00 -28.40
CA PHE A 190 3.77 -5.25 -28.21
C PHE A 190 3.11 -6.42 -28.96
N SER A 191 3.88 -7.48 -29.19
CA SER A 191 3.40 -8.72 -29.81
C SER A 191 2.69 -9.64 -28.81
N SER A 192 3.03 -9.55 -27.52
CA SER A 192 2.43 -10.39 -26.47
C SER A 192 2.44 -9.72 -25.09
N HIS A 193 1.66 -10.29 -24.16
CA HIS A 193 1.70 -9.86 -22.75
C HIS A 193 3.05 -10.17 -22.10
N ASP A 194 3.70 -11.27 -22.49
CA ASP A 194 4.99 -11.69 -21.92
C ASP A 194 6.09 -10.71 -22.33
N GLU A 195 6.08 -10.28 -23.59
CA GLU A 195 6.99 -9.24 -24.07
C GLU A 195 6.79 -7.92 -23.32
N ALA A 196 5.54 -7.47 -23.19
CA ALA A 196 5.19 -6.27 -22.44
C ALA A 196 5.64 -6.37 -20.97
N ALA A 197 5.44 -7.54 -20.33
CA ALA A 197 5.81 -7.78 -18.93
C ALA A 197 7.33 -7.72 -18.69
N ILE A 198 8.14 -8.02 -19.72
CA ILE A 198 9.61 -7.90 -19.65
C ILE A 198 10.05 -6.47 -19.94
N LYS A 199 9.50 -5.85 -20.99
CA LYS A 199 10.00 -4.55 -21.50
C LYS A 199 9.52 -3.36 -20.67
N ILE A 200 8.27 -3.35 -20.22
CA ILE A 200 7.71 -2.20 -19.49
C ILE A 200 8.51 -1.89 -18.22
N PRO A 201 8.77 -2.84 -17.30
CA PRO A 201 9.55 -2.53 -16.10
C PRO A 201 10.94 -1.93 -16.38
N LEU A 202 11.57 -2.32 -17.49
CA LEU A 202 12.87 -1.79 -17.91
C LEU A 202 12.79 -0.36 -18.47
N ALA A 203 11.64 0.06 -18.99
CA ALA A 203 11.41 1.39 -19.53
C ALA A 203 10.99 2.42 -18.47
N LEU A 204 10.31 1.98 -17.40
CA LEU A 204 9.80 2.87 -16.35
C LEU A 204 10.87 3.76 -15.69
N PRO A 205 12.14 3.34 -15.46
CA PRO A 205 13.18 4.23 -14.96
C PRO A 205 13.40 5.46 -15.83
N ASP A 206 13.41 5.30 -17.16
CA ASP A 206 13.60 6.42 -18.10
C ASP A 206 12.38 7.33 -18.17
N ILE A 207 11.18 6.76 -18.04
CA ILE A 207 9.91 7.50 -18.03
C ILE A 207 9.80 8.37 -16.76
N TYR A 208 10.17 7.82 -15.61
CA TYR A 208 10.08 8.51 -14.31
C TYR A 208 11.36 9.25 -13.90
N LYS A 209 12.38 9.36 -14.76
CA LYS A 209 13.65 10.03 -14.41
C LYS A 209 13.51 11.49 -13.94
N PHE A 210 12.47 12.19 -14.40
CA PHE A 210 12.16 13.57 -13.98
C PHE A 210 11.06 13.66 -12.92
N ASN A 211 10.51 12.52 -12.48
CA ASN A 211 9.52 12.41 -11.41
C ASN A 211 9.78 11.11 -10.63
N PRO A 212 10.93 11.01 -9.93
CA PRO A 212 11.40 9.77 -9.33
C PRO A 212 10.41 9.26 -8.28
N LYS A 213 10.28 7.94 -8.25
CA LYS A 213 9.35 7.23 -7.38
C LYS A 213 10.07 6.68 -6.15
N LYS A 214 9.31 6.51 -5.07
CA LYS A 214 9.81 5.94 -3.81
C LYS A 214 9.49 4.45 -3.78
N ALA A 215 10.25 3.70 -2.98
CA ALA A 215 9.93 2.30 -2.73
C ALA A 215 8.50 2.18 -2.20
N GLY A 216 7.72 1.24 -2.76
CA GLY A 216 6.29 1.08 -2.49
C GLY A 216 5.37 1.86 -3.43
N ASP A 217 5.86 2.82 -4.20
CA ASP A 217 5.02 3.55 -5.16
C ASP A 217 4.50 2.60 -6.25
N ILE A 218 3.18 2.61 -6.44
CA ILE A 218 2.50 1.88 -7.51
C ILE A 218 2.14 2.85 -8.63
N VAL A 219 2.52 2.51 -9.85
CA VAL A 219 2.16 3.26 -11.05
C VAL A 219 1.38 2.38 -12.02
N GLN A 220 0.54 3.01 -12.82
CA GLN A 220 -0.25 2.33 -13.83
C GLN A 220 0.36 2.64 -15.19
N ALA A 221 0.54 1.63 -16.02
CA ALA A 221 1.00 1.80 -17.39
C ALA A 221 -0.01 1.14 -18.34
N MET A 222 -0.50 1.93 -19.30
CA MET A 222 -1.32 1.41 -20.39
C MET A 222 -0.44 1.07 -21.58
N TYR A 223 -0.60 -0.14 -22.10
CA TYR A 223 0.09 -0.61 -23.30
C TYR A 223 -0.89 -1.24 -24.27
N GLU A 224 -0.44 -1.42 -25.50
CA GLU A 224 -1.23 -1.87 -26.62
C GLU A 224 -0.72 -3.22 -27.12
N LEU A 225 -1.63 -4.11 -27.52
CA LEU A 225 -1.33 -5.34 -28.24
C LEU A 225 -2.09 -5.40 -29.56
N TYR A 226 -1.39 -5.76 -30.62
CA TYR A 226 -2.02 -6.05 -31.91
C TYR A 226 -2.84 -7.34 -31.83
N LYS A 227 -4.12 -7.27 -32.21
CA LYS A 227 -5.07 -8.39 -32.14
C LYS A 227 -5.39 -9.01 -33.50
N GLY A 228 -4.68 -8.60 -34.56
CA GLY A 228 -4.99 -9.01 -35.93
C GLY A 228 -6.07 -8.16 -36.58
N GLY A 229 -6.17 -8.23 -37.91
CA GLY A 229 -7.21 -7.54 -38.69
C GLY A 229 -7.20 -6.01 -38.57
N GLY A 230 -6.03 -5.42 -38.31
CA GLY A 230 -5.89 -3.96 -38.12
C GLY A 230 -6.40 -3.45 -36.77
N ARG A 231 -6.74 -4.35 -35.83
CA ARG A 231 -7.25 -3.97 -34.51
C ARG A 231 -6.17 -4.06 -33.45
N THR A 232 -6.18 -3.07 -32.56
CA THR A 232 -5.31 -3.01 -31.40
C THR A 232 -6.16 -2.92 -30.14
N LYS A 233 -5.72 -3.58 -29.07
CA LYS A 233 -6.38 -3.55 -27.77
C LYS A 233 -5.42 -3.03 -26.71
N SER A 234 -5.87 -2.07 -25.92
CA SER A 234 -5.13 -1.52 -24.79
C SER A 234 -5.40 -2.33 -23.53
N TYR A 235 -4.38 -2.40 -22.69
CA TYR A 235 -4.36 -3.09 -21.40
C TYR A 235 -3.67 -2.20 -20.38
N VAL A 236 -4.22 -2.13 -19.18
CA VAL A 236 -3.60 -1.44 -18.05
C VAL A 236 -2.99 -2.48 -17.11
N ASN A 237 -1.70 -2.34 -16.82
CA ASN A 237 -1.03 -3.07 -15.76
C ASN A 237 -0.55 -2.10 -14.68
N ASN A 238 -0.45 -2.61 -13.46
CA ASN A 238 0.13 -1.89 -12.32
C ASN A 238 1.55 -2.38 -12.09
N TYR A 239 2.46 -1.48 -11.75
CA TYR A 239 3.86 -1.76 -11.46
C TYR A 239 4.26 -1.11 -10.14
N ILE A 240 5.07 -1.80 -9.36
CA ILE A 240 5.56 -1.31 -8.07
C ILE A 240 7.07 -1.14 -8.13
N PHE A 241 7.56 -0.05 -7.54
CA PHE A 241 8.98 0.23 -7.40
C PHE A 241 9.48 -0.27 -6.04
N ASP A 242 10.56 -1.05 -6.01
CA ASP A 242 11.15 -1.55 -4.76
C ASP A 242 12.25 -0.62 -4.18
N GLY A 243 12.53 0.49 -4.86
CA GLY A 243 13.64 1.40 -4.54
C GLY A 243 14.85 1.25 -5.49
N THR A 244 14.91 0.15 -6.23
CA THR A 244 15.97 -0.16 -7.21
C THR A 244 15.40 -0.54 -8.57
N THR A 245 14.40 -1.41 -8.61
CA THR A 245 13.80 -1.95 -9.83
C THR A 245 12.27 -1.86 -9.80
N TRP A 246 11.69 -1.91 -11.00
CA TRP A 246 10.24 -2.03 -11.18
C TRP A 246 9.87 -3.49 -11.37
N SER A 247 8.72 -3.88 -10.84
CA SER A 247 8.11 -5.19 -11.09
C SER A 247 6.60 -5.04 -11.27
N LYS A 248 5.96 -6.02 -11.91
CA LYS A 248 4.50 -6.02 -12.03
C LYS A 248 3.88 -6.17 -10.64
N TYR A 249 2.98 -5.26 -10.30
CA TYR A 249 2.25 -5.31 -9.04
C TYR A 249 1.24 -6.46 -9.05
N ASN A 250 1.24 -7.27 -8.00
CA ASN A 250 0.50 -8.52 -7.89
C ASN A 250 -0.75 -8.42 -6.99
N ASN A 251 -1.27 -7.21 -6.77
CA ASN A 251 -2.40 -6.93 -5.87
C ASN A 251 -2.12 -7.22 -4.39
N VAL A 252 -0.85 -7.29 -3.98
CA VAL A 252 -0.45 -7.45 -2.58
C VAL A 252 0.39 -6.25 -2.17
N ALA A 253 -0.10 -5.48 -1.21
CA ALA A 253 0.64 -4.38 -0.59
C ALA A 253 1.28 -4.84 0.73
N VAL A 254 2.32 -4.13 1.16
CA VAL A 254 2.96 -4.30 2.46
C VAL A 254 2.65 -3.08 3.30
N GLU A 255 2.25 -3.31 4.55
CA GLU A 255 1.90 -2.27 5.53
C GLU A 255 2.64 -2.54 6.85
N THR A 256 2.95 -1.49 7.61
CA THR A 256 3.59 -1.60 8.93
C THR A 256 2.75 -0.89 9.98
N ILE A 257 2.29 -1.63 10.99
CA ILE A 257 1.48 -1.11 12.09
C ILE A 257 2.18 -1.36 13.42
N LYS A 258 2.04 -0.42 14.36
CA LYS A 258 2.49 -0.58 15.75
C LYS A 258 1.35 -1.10 16.62
N PHE A 259 1.70 -1.94 17.58
CA PHE A 259 0.80 -2.47 18.59
C PHE A 259 1.40 -2.20 19.96
N GLY A 260 0.56 -1.83 20.92
CA GLY A 260 0.92 -1.71 22.33
C GLY A 260 0.13 -2.71 23.16
N HIS A 261 0.76 -3.29 24.18
CA HIS A 261 0.06 -4.16 25.13
C HIS A 261 -0.46 -3.32 26.30
N ASP A 262 -1.78 -3.39 26.57
CA ASP A 262 -2.46 -2.58 27.58
C ASP A 262 -2.50 -3.21 28.99
N GLY A 263 -1.81 -4.35 29.14
CA GLY A 263 -1.82 -5.17 30.34
C GLY A 263 -2.72 -6.40 30.23
N ASN A 264 -3.70 -6.40 29.32
CA ASN A 264 -4.57 -7.54 29.05
C ASN A 264 -4.38 -8.09 27.64
N VAL A 265 -4.33 -7.20 26.64
CA VAL A 265 -4.24 -7.58 25.22
C VAL A 265 -3.34 -6.63 24.44
N TRP A 266 -2.90 -7.10 23.27
CA TRP A 266 -2.30 -6.25 22.25
C TRP A 266 -3.38 -5.40 21.56
N VAL A 267 -3.13 -4.10 21.44
CA VAL A 267 -4.03 -3.13 20.81
C VAL A 267 -3.29 -2.43 19.67
N PRO A 268 -3.87 -2.32 18.46
CA PRO A 268 -3.27 -1.56 17.37
C PRO A 268 -3.22 -0.07 17.72
N ASP A 269 -2.07 0.55 17.46
CA ASP A 269 -1.90 1.99 17.54
C ASP A 269 -2.53 2.67 16.32
N ASN A 270 -3.69 3.28 16.52
CA ASN A 270 -4.45 3.98 15.48
C ASN A 270 -3.98 5.43 15.24
N THR A 271 -2.90 5.88 15.88
CA THR A 271 -2.42 7.26 15.77
C THR A 271 -1.55 7.53 14.54
N ILE A 272 -1.09 6.48 13.85
CA ILE A 272 -0.27 6.58 12.64
C ILE A 272 -1.16 6.31 11.41
N LYS A 273 -1.35 7.33 10.58
CA LYS A 273 -2.03 7.30 9.27
C LYS A 273 -1.11 7.81 8.18
#